data_AF-A0A6B3I7F2-F1
#
_entry.id   AF-A0A6B3I7F2-F1
#
_cell.length_a   1.000
_cell.length_b   1.000
_cell.length_c   1.000
_cell.angle_alpha   90.00
_cell.angle_beta   90.00
_cell.angle_gamma   90.00
#
_symmetry.space_group_name_H-M   'P 1'
#
loop_
_entity.id
_entity.type
_entity.pdbx_description
1 polymer ?
#
loop_
_entity_poly.entity_id
_entity_poly.type
_entity_poly.pdbx_seq_one_letter_code
_entity_poly.pdbx_strand_id
1 'polypeptide(L)'
;AQRFHQLQLGAASEVCALVTGKPIAVTGMENESEERAASRGVAYRVVVEREVLSLPSGILELSAALSRDEQCRVVDRVPTKLVIADGTLAMVPL
;
A
#
# COMPACT_ATOMS: atom_id res chain seq x y z
N ALA A 1 7.58 2.98 -11.98
CA ALA A 1 6.27 3.48 -11.53
C ALA A 1 5.10 2.95 -12.37
N GLN A 2 5.14 3.02 -13.72
CA GLN A 2 3.97 2.72 -14.56
C GLN A 2 3.25 1.38 -14.29
N ARG A 3 3.98 0.25 -14.30
CA ARG A 3 3.36 -1.08 -14.10
C ARG A 3 2.72 -1.23 -12.73
N PHE A 4 3.31 -0.59 -11.72
CA PHE A 4 2.77 -0.58 -10.36
C PHE A 4 1.41 0.13 -10.31
N HIS A 5 1.31 1.30 -10.95
CA HIS A 5 0.07 2.06 -11.04
C HIS A 5 -1.01 1.30 -11.85
N GLN A 6 -0.61 0.64 -12.95
CA GLN A 6 -1.53 -0.20 -13.73
C GLN A 6 -2.10 -1.38 -12.93
N LEU A 7 -1.28 -2.00 -12.09
CA LEU A 7 -1.74 -3.08 -11.21
C LEU A 7 -2.79 -2.58 -10.20
N GLN A 8 -2.56 -1.42 -9.58
CA GLN A 8 -3.52 -0.83 -8.63
C GLN A 8 -4.82 -0.38 -9.32
N LEU A 9 -4.73 0.28 -10.48
CA LEU A 9 -5.91 0.71 -11.24
C LEU A 9 -6.73 -0.45 -11.79
N GLY A 10 -6.08 -1.59 -12.07
CA GLY A 10 -6.74 -2.80 -12.55
C GLY A 10 -7.46 -3.61 -11.46
N ALA A 11 -7.20 -3.35 -10.18
CA ALA A 11 -7.82 -4.09 -9.09
C ALA A 11 -9.33 -3.80 -8.99
N ALA A 12 -10.12 -4.85 -8.83
CA ALA A 12 -11.58 -4.80 -8.79
C ALA A 12 -12.17 -5.07 -7.40
N SER A 13 -11.46 -5.80 -6.53
CA SER A 13 -11.96 -6.27 -5.24
C SER A 13 -11.02 -6.01 -4.08
N GLU A 14 -9.72 -6.30 -4.23
CA GLU A 14 -8.74 -6.07 -3.17
C GLU A 14 -7.33 -5.75 -3.67
N VAL A 15 -6.61 -4.99 -2.84
CA VAL A 15 -5.16 -4.78 -2.94
C VAL A 15 -4.52 -5.14 -1.61
N CYS A 16 -3.61 -6.12 -1.62
CA CYS A 16 -2.79 -6.51 -0.47
C CYS A 16 -1.36 -6.02 -0.66
N ALA A 17 -0.76 -5.38 0.35
CA ALA A 17 0.58 -4.81 0.25
C ALA A 17 1.46 -5.11 1.46
N LEU A 18 2.76 -5.33 1.21
CA LEU A 18 3.84 -5.32 2.20
C LEU A 18 4.69 -4.07 1.97
N VAL A 19 4.81 -3.23 3.01
CA VAL A 19 5.55 -1.97 2.97
C VAL A 19 6.76 -2.06 3.88
N THR A 20 7.94 -1.83 3.32
CA THR A 20 9.22 -1.82 4.04
C THR A 20 9.59 -0.43 4.56
N GLY A 21 10.55 -0.35 5.48
CA GLY A 21 11.10 0.89 6.06
C GLY A 21 11.76 1.86 5.07
N LYS A 22 11.91 1.47 3.80
CA LYS A 22 12.31 2.33 2.68
C LYS A 22 11.17 2.41 1.67
N PRO A 23 10.08 3.14 1.94
CA PRO A 23 8.96 3.22 1.03
C PRO A 23 9.35 4.00 -0.23
N ILE A 24 9.59 3.28 -1.35
CA ILE A 24 10.06 3.90 -2.62
C ILE A 24 8.94 4.56 -3.43
N ALA A 25 7.67 4.29 -3.10
CA ALA A 25 6.45 4.86 -3.71
C ALA A 25 5.32 3.90 -3.38
N VAL A 26 4.66 4.11 -2.23
CA VAL A 26 3.29 3.70 -1.88
C VAL A 26 2.88 4.55 -0.67
N THR A 27 3.16 5.84 -0.71
CA THR A 27 2.84 6.75 0.39
C THR A 27 1.69 7.62 -0.09
N GLY A 28 0.57 7.57 0.63
CA GLY A 28 -0.75 8.03 0.20
C GLY A 28 -0.90 9.53 -0.12
N MET A 29 0.21 10.28 -0.24
CA MET A 29 0.24 11.68 -0.66
C MET A 29 0.46 11.86 -2.17
N GLU A 30 1.07 10.88 -2.85
CA GLU A 30 1.24 10.91 -4.33
C GLU A 30 0.37 9.87 -5.05
N ASN A 31 -0.39 9.06 -4.31
CA ASN A 31 -1.09 7.92 -4.88
C ASN A 31 -2.56 8.20 -5.15
N GLU A 32 -2.86 9.10 -6.11
CA GLU A 32 -4.22 9.31 -6.64
C GLU A 32 -4.88 7.98 -7.06
N SER A 33 -4.08 6.96 -7.38
CA SER A 33 -4.56 5.60 -7.67
C SER A 33 -5.25 4.93 -6.48
N GLU A 34 -4.73 5.10 -5.26
CA GLU A 34 -5.31 4.48 -4.06
C GLU A 34 -6.64 5.12 -3.71
N GLU A 35 -6.71 6.44 -3.77
CA GLU A 35 -7.96 7.18 -3.58
C GLU A 35 -9.01 6.81 -4.65
N ARG A 36 -8.58 6.68 -5.92
CA ARG A 36 -9.45 6.21 -7.01
C ARG A 36 -9.84 4.74 -6.89
N ALA A 37 -9.02 3.88 -6.29
CA ALA A 37 -9.36 2.47 -6.11
C ALA A 37 -10.29 2.28 -4.91
N ALA A 38 -10.02 2.95 -3.79
CA ALA A 38 -10.88 2.96 -2.61
C ALA A 38 -12.29 3.47 -2.93
N SER A 39 -12.41 4.54 -3.73
CA SER A 39 -13.70 5.06 -4.21
C SER A 39 -14.47 4.09 -5.12
N ARG A 40 -13.83 3.05 -5.66
CA ARG A 40 -14.48 1.95 -6.40
C ARG A 40 -14.90 0.78 -5.50
N GLY A 41 -14.68 0.87 -4.19
CA GLY A 41 -14.97 -0.20 -3.24
C GLY A 41 -13.90 -1.30 -3.17
N VAL A 42 -12.69 -1.03 -3.67
CA VAL A 42 -11.55 -1.96 -3.56
C VAL A 42 -11.03 -1.96 -2.13
N ALA A 43 -10.98 -3.11 -1.48
CA ALA A 43 -10.47 -3.25 -0.13
C ALA A 43 -8.95 -3.18 -0.09
N TYR A 44 -8.38 -2.29 0.72
CA TYR A 44 -6.95 -2.16 0.91
C TYR A 44 -6.51 -2.80 2.22
N ARG A 45 -5.53 -3.71 2.13
CA ARG A 45 -4.99 -4.47 3.27
C ARG A 45 -3.47 -4.36 3.26
N VAL A 46 -2.92 -3.69 4.26
CA VAL A 46 -1.52 -3.29 4.26
C VAL A 46 -0.83 -3.81 5.51
N VAL A 47 0.30 -4.50 5.32
CA VAL A 47 1.23 -4.84 6.40
C VAL A 47 2.46 -3.95 6.25
N VAL A 48 2.73 -3.16 7.28
CA VAL A 48 3.80 -2.17 7.29
C VAL A 48 4.86 -2.52 8.33
N GLU A 49 6.13 -2.35 7.98
CA GLU A 49 7.22 -2.46 8.95
C GLU A 49 7.15 -1.36 10.00
N ARG A 50 7.44 -1.70 11.25
CA ARG A 50 7.46 -0.77 12.39
C ARG A 50 8.37 0.43 12.14
N GLU A 51 9.48 0.25 11.42
CA GLU A 51 10.43 1.32 11.08
C GLU A 51 9.76 2.48 10.33
N VAL A 52 8.71 2.23 9.54
CA VAL A 52 7.97 3.29 8.83
C VAL A 52 7.41 4.32 9.81
N LEU A 53 6.96 3.90 11.00
CA LEU A 53 6.43 4.82 12.03
C LEU A 53 7.48 5.79 12.59
N SER A 54 8.76 5.47 12.41
CA SER A 54 9.87 6.35 12.82
C SER A 54 10.27 7.36 11.73
N LEU A 55 9.75 7.22 10.51
CA LEU A 55 10.00 8.17 9.43
C LEU A 55 9.23 9.48 9.67
N PRO A 56 9.79 10.64 9.23
CA PRO A 56 9.15 11.93 9.42
C PRO A 56 7.69 12.02 8.94
N SER A 57 7.35 11.33 7.85
CA SER A 57 6.00 11.30 7.28
C SER A 57 5.19 10.04 7.65
N GLY A 58 5.79 9.05 8.30
CA GLY A 58 5.19 7.72 8.43
C GLY A 58 3.89 7.69 9.24
N ILE A 59 3.82 8.47 10.33
CA ILE A 59 2.58 8.59 11.13
C ILE A 59 1.49 9.29 10.32
N LEU A 60 1.83 10.35 9.59
CA LEU A 60 0.88 11.10 8.77
C LEU A 60 0.31 10.22 7.65
N GLU A 61 1.19 9.48 6.96
CA GLU A 61 0.81 8.57 5.88
C GLU A 61 -0.05 7.41 6.36
N LEU A 62 0.32 6.78 7.49
CA LEU A 62 -0.50 5.72 8.07
C LEU A 62 -1.86 6.25 8.55
N SER A 63 -1.90 7.46 9.11
CA SER A 63 -3.16 8.10 9.52
C SER A 63 -4.06 8.38 8.32
N ALA A 64 -3.48 8.80 7.19
CA ALA A 64 -4.22 9.01 5.94
C ALA A 64 -4.77 7.69 5.37
N ALA A 65 -3.99 6.60 5.41
CA ALA A 65 -4.47 5.27 5.01
C ALA A 65 -5.65 4.81 5.88
N LEU A 66 -5.52 4.91 7.21
CA LEU A 66 -6.60 4.56 8.13
C LEU A 66 -7.87 5.40 7.91
N SER A 67 -7.72 6.67 7.51
CA SER A 67 -8.86 7.56 7.22
C SER A 67 -9.61 7.19 5.94
N ARG A 68 -9.03 6.33 5.09
CA ARG A 68 -9.65 5.75 3.88
C ARG A 68 -10.20 4.34 4.12
N ASP A 69 -10.41 3.95 5.38
CA ASP A 69 -10.82 2.60 5.79
C ASP A 69 -9.85 1.49 5.35
N GLU A 70 -8.58 1.82 5.11
CA GLU A 70 -7.56 0.81 4.84
C GLU A 70 -7.27 -0.02 6.08
N GLN A 71 -7.16 -1.34 5.89
CA GLN A 71 -6.83 -2.26 6.97
C GLN A 71 -5.31 -2.35 7.14
N CYS A 72 -4.76 -1.57 8.08
CA CYS A 72 -3.33 -1.56 8.34
C CYS A 72 -2.94 -2.46 9.52
N ARG A 73 -1.85 -3.21 9.37
CA ARG A 73 -1.20 -4.00 10.42
C ARG A 73 0.28 -3.66 10.47
N VAL A 74 0.82 -3.49 11.67
CA VAL A 74 2.24 -3.19 11.87
C VAL A 74 2.96 -4.46 12.33
N VAL A 75 4.11 -4.75 11.72
CA VAL A 75 4.99 -5.88 12.07
C VAL A 75 6.43 -5.42 12.19
N ASP A 76 7.30 -6.21 12.83
CA ASP A 76 8.71 -5.81 12.99
C ASP A 76 9.47 -5.80 11.66
N ARG A 77 9.20 -6.76 10.77
CA ARG A 77 9.83 -6.86 9.45
C ARG A 77 8.92 -7.61 8.46
N VAL A 78 8.98 -7.25 7.18
CA VAL A 78 8.43 -8.01 6.04
C VAL A 78 9.59 -8.52 5.16
N PRO A 79 9.45 -9.66 4.46
CA PRO A 79 10.57 -10.24 3.70
C PRO A 79 10.99 -9.39 2.49
N THR A 80 10.05 -8.67 1.87
CA THR A 80 10.29 -7.77 0.75
C THR A 80 9.07 -6.87 0.55
N LYS A 81 9.22 -5.79 -0.24
CA LYS A 81 8.06 -5.04 -0.74
C LYS A 81 7.30 -5.95 -1.71
N LEU A 82 5.98 -6.00 -1.57
CA LEU A 82 5.10 -6.83 -2.39
C LEU A 82 3.77 -6.12 -2.52
N VAL A 83 3.15 -6.16 -3.70
CA VAL A 83 1.75 -5.78 -3.87
C VAL A 83 1.03 -6.84 -4.70
N ILE A 84 -0.17 -7.20 -4.28
CA ILE A 84 -1.05 -8.18 -4.92
C ILE A 84 -2.38 -7.50 -5.22
N ALA A 85 -2.89 -7.66 -6.45
CA ALA A 85 -4.24 -7.27 -6.86
C ALA A 85 -5.11 -8.51 -7.04
N ASP A 86 -6.31 -8.49 -6.45
CA ASP A 86 -7.37 -9.51 -6.59
C ASP A 86 -6.90 -10.96 -6.40
N GLY A 87 -5.84 -11.19 -5.61
CA GLY A 87 -5.25 -12.51 -5.39
C GLY A 87 -4.61 -13.17 -6.62
N THR A 88 -4.51 -12.48 -7.76
CA THR A 88 -4.11 -13.09 -9.05
C THR A 88 -2.85 -12.48 -9.67
N LEU A 89 -2.57 -11.22 -9.40
CA LEU A 89 -1.41 -10.50 -9.94
C LEU A 89 -0.56 -9.94 -8.82
N ALA A 90 0.72 -10.29 -8.81
CA ALA A 90 1.68 -9.85 -7.79
C ALA A 90 2.87 -9.11 -8.42
N MET A 91 3.41 -8.13 -7.69
CA MET A 91 4.61 -7.39 -8.07
C MET A 91 5.58 -7.29 -6.90
N VAL A 92 6.85 -7.58 -7.16
CA VAL A 92 7.98 -7.42 -6.24
C VAL A 92 9.05 -6.53 -6.90
N PRO A 93 9.89 -5.83 -6.11
CA PRO A 93 11.07 -5.14 -6.63
C PRO A 93 12.01 -6.10 -7.36
N LEU A 94 12.73 -5.58 -8.35
CA LEU A 94 13.88 -6.23 -8.98
C LEU A 94 15.16 -5.95 -8.18
#